data_AF-A0A8B6FY20-F1
#
_entry.id   AF-A0A8B6FY20-F1
#
_cell.length_a   1.000
_cell.length_b   1.000
_cell.length_c   1.000
_cell.angle_alpha   90.00
_cell.angle_beta   90.00
_cell.angle_gamma   90.00
#
_symmetry.space_group_name_H-M   'P 1'
#
loop_
_entity.id
_entity.type
_entity.pdbx_description
1 polymer ?
#
loop_
_entity_poly.entity_id
_entity_poly.type
_entity_poly.pdbx_seq_one_letter_code
_entity_poly.pdbx_strand_id
1 'polypeptide(L)'
;MTPFNFDDNSEPDRYCCGEETGEDVILCGAGRNCSHGELFHYTCVGLDPDDLPNNWFCSDACKDHQDIYPYCTCQQDLGNDEPMIGCSAGSRCTGQEWYHLKCITMTADSLPEGDWFCKAACKKAKKGKPKRKSKSASKTENSPNSDFKCNYSRAIAWVGLNLLCRRDAVREADGEAMLTHWKFDLIHFFSTKHPKYLILAHRLLVSVNGWLPEKLKNDLIYNRTVNYGGGMGRNLPQDFMNEILNRLFKDILDAAKGRYTKTTIQRCGQIVGPLGEALDSVFDSQIIEKELYRHRRRESNRDKNVERMITFLEGDDLFSTINGRHHRAFDPFVHNENPKFPGKFQPKMKQLSKRLDKRRRVIVDA
;
A
#
# COMPACT_ATOMS: atom_id res chain seq x y z
N MET A 1 -22.27 -24.21 -34.29
CA MET A 1 -21.88 -24.15 -32.86
C MET A 1 -22.71 -23.07 -32.22
N THR A 2 -23.43 -23.44 -31.16
CA THR A 2 -24.44 -22.64 -30.46
C THR A 2 -23.86 -21.36 -29.83
N PRO A 3 -24.64 -20.26 -29.73
CA PRO A 3 -24.26 -19.10 -28.94
C PRO A 3 -24.51 -19.39 -27.45
N PHE A 4 -23.50 -19.15 -26.62
CA PHE A 4 -23.59 -19.19 -25.17
C PHE A 4 -24.26 -17.91 -24.66
N ASN A 5 -25.49 -18.02 -24.18
CA ASN A 5 -26.11 -17.01 -23.31
C ASN A 5 -25.45 -17.07 -21.93
N PHE A 6 -24.89 -15.95 -21.47
CA PHE A 6 -24.59 -15.76 -20.06
C PHE A 6 -25.85 -15.18 -19.41
N ASP A 7 -26.48 -15.96 -18.53
CA ASP A 7 -27.46 -15.44 -17.57
C ASP A 7 -26.75 -14.44 -16.65
N ASP A 8 -27.13 -13.17 -16.78
CA ASP A 8 -26.81 -12.10 -15.86
C ASP A 8 -27.75 -12.18 -14.65
N ASN A 9 -27.23 -12.71 -13.54
CA ASN A 9 -27.85 -12.66 -12.23
C ASN A 9 -26.93 -11.89 -11.28
N SER A 10 -26.52 -10.68 -11.67
CA SER A 10 -25.99 -9.71 -10.72
C SER A 10 -27.16 -8.88 -10.15
N GLU A 11 -27.34 -8.92 -8.83
CA GLU A 11 -28.24 -7.99 -8.15
C GLU A 11 -27.81 -6.56 -8.51
N PRO A 12 -28.75 -5.65 -8.86
CA PRO A 12 -28.39 -4.30 -9.29
C PRO A 12 -27.70 -3.56 -8.15
N ASP A 13 -26.46 -3.11 -8.40
CA ASP A 13 -25.74 -2.22 -7.49
C ASP A 13 -26.60 -0.97 -7.20
N ARG A 14 -26.90 -0.73 -5.91
CA ARG A 14 -27.84 0.31 -5.46
C ARG A 14 -27.19 1.69 -5.42
N TYR A 15 -26.92 2.28 -6.59
CA TYR A 15 -26.48 3.66 -6.74
C TYR A 15 -27.64 4.66 -6.57
N CYS A 16 -27.35 5.88 -6.13
CA CYS A 16 -28.33 6.94 -5.89
C CYS A 16 -29.18 7.32 -7.11
N CYS A 17 -28.67 7.10 -8.33
CA CYS A 17 -29.36 7.35 -9.59
C CYS A 17 -29.64 6.06 -10.40
N GLY A 18 -29.33 4.89 -9.85
CA GLY A 18 -29.49 3.60 -10.56
C GLY A 18 -28.50 3.36 -11.71
N GLU A 19 -27.58 4.29 -11.99
CA GLU A 19 -26.59 4.19 -13.07
C GLU A 19 -25.15 4.18 -12.53
N GLU A 20 -24.28 3.32 -13.06
CA GLU A 20 -22.85 3.31 -12.71
C GLU A 20 -22.08 4.32 -13.60
N THR A 21 -22.02 5.57 -13.17
CA THR A 21 -21.35 6.64 -13.94
C THR A 21 -19.82 6.48 -13.91
N GLY A 22 -19.28 5.79 -12.90
CA GLY A 22 -17.85 5.59 -12.70
C GLY A 22 -17.14 6.78 -12.03
N GLU A 23 -17.93 7.72 -11.52
CA GLU A 23 -17.52 8.75 -10.58
C GLU A 23 -17.22 8.15 -9.21
N ASP A 24 -16.45 8.86 -8.38
CA ASP A 24 -16.22 8.44 -7.01
C ASP A 24 -17.52 8.60 -6.20
N VAL A 25 -17.75 7.64 -5.31
CA VAL A 25 -19.00 7.49 -4.57
C VAL A 25 -18.74 7.51 -3.07
N ILE A 26 -19.66 8.12 -2.32
CA ILE A 26 -19.73 8.05 -0.86
C ILE A 26 -20.79 7.04 -0.43
N LEU A 27 -20.54 6.38 0.68
CA LEU A 27 -21.53 5.53 1.36
C LEU A 27 -22.35 6.39 2.31
N CYS A 28 -23.68 6.24 2.28
CA CYS A 28 -24.53 6.76 3.35
C CYS A 28 -24.25 5.98 4.64
N GLY A 29 -24.12 6.67 5.77
CA GLY A 29 -23.87 6.06 7.09
C GLY A 29 -24.98 5.10 7.55
N ALA A 30 -26.19 5.21 6.99
CA ALA A 30 -27.29 4.26 7.21
C ALA A 30 -27.14 2.94 6.42
N GLY A 31 -26.16 2.85 5.52
CA GLY A 31 -25.86 1.66 4.72
C GLY A 31 -27.09 1.08 4.02
N ARG A 32 -27.33 -0.22 4.21
CA ARG A 32 -28.43 -0.97 3.58
C ARG A 32 -29.84 -0.52 3.99
N ASN A 33 -29.94 0.27 5.06
CA ASN A 33 -31.22 0.79 5.55
C ASN A 33 -31.54 2.17 4.96
N CYS A 34 -30.64 2.72 4.13
CA CYS A 34 -30.93 3.90 3.34
C CYS A 34 -31.96 3.57 2.25
N SER A 35 -33.13 4.20 2.33
CA SER A 35 -34.19 4.09 1.31
C SER A 35 -33.80 4.69 -0.04
N HIS A 36 -32.74 5.49 -0.10
CA HIS A 36 -32.27 6.20 -1.29
C HIS A 36 -31.06 5.56 -1.98
N GLY A 37 -30.66 4.34 -1.56
CA GLY A 37 -29.51 3.63 -2.10
C GLY A 37 -28.29 3.66 -1.17
N GLU A 38 -27.34 2.76 -1.38
CA GLU A 38 -26.18 2.59 -0.49
C GLU A 38 -25.04 3.53 -0.90
N LEU A 39 -24.92 3.83 -2.19
CA LEU A 39 -23.80 4.54 -2.81
C LEU A 39 -24.28 5.79 -3.55
N PHE A 40 -23.68 6.94 -3.26
CA PHE A 40 -24.03 8.22 -3.86
C PHE A 40 -22.83 8.81 -4.60
N HIS A 41 -23.00 9.21 -5.85
CA HIS A 41 -21.95 9.95 -6.57
C HIS A 41 -21.75 11.32 -5.92
N TYR A 42 -20.51 11.76 -5.76
CA TYR A 42 -20.21 13.06 -5.15
C TYR A 42 -20.94 14.22 -5.84
N THR A 43 -21.07 14.16 -7.17
CA THR A 43 -21.82 15.13 -7.98
C THR A 43 -23.31 15.13 -7.69
N CYS A 44 -23.92 13.95 -7.50
CA CYS A 44 -25.33 13.79 -7.18
C CYS A 44 -25.70 14.39 -5.81
N VAL A 45 -24.73 14.47 -4.90
CA VAL A 45 -24.94 14.97 -3.52
C VAL A 45 -24.18 16.26 -3.21
N GLY A 46 -23.56 16.88 -4.22
CA GLY A 46 -22.86 18.14 -4.11
C GLY A 46 -21.66 18.13 -3.15
N LEU A 47 -20.97 16.99 -3.02
CA LEU A 47 -19.78 16.86 -2.19
C LEU A 47 -18.50 17.11 -2.98
N ASP A 48 -17.54 17.75 -2.33
CA ASP A 48 -16.18 17.89 -2.86
C ASP A 48 -15.33 16.65 -2.45
N PRO A 49 -14.72 15.92 -3.39
CA PRO A 49 -13.84 14.80 -3.09
C PRO A 49 -12.66 15.13 -2.17
N ASP A 50 -12.23 16.41 -2.12
CA ASP A 50 -11.11 16.87 -1.32
C ASP A 50 -11.53 17.28 0.12
N ASP A 51 -12.84 17.34 0.42
CA ASP A 51 -13.39 17.72 1.74
C ASP A 51 -14.57 16.82 2.15
N LEU A 52 -14.28 15.53 2.35
CA LEU A 52 -15.31 14.54 2.69
C LEU A 52 -15.48 14.38 4.21
N PRO A 53 -16.72 14.45 4.74
CA PRO A 53 -16.97 14.19 6.14
C PRO A 53 -16.80 12.70 6.49
N ASN A 54 -16.24 12.41 7.67
CA ASN A 54 -15.97 11.04 8.13
C ASN A 54 -17.24 10.17 8.21
N ASN A 55 -18.40 10.76 8.53
CA ASN A 55 -19.71 10.12 8.53
C ASN A 55 -20.70 10.99 7.74
N TRP A 56 -21.00 10.58 6.50
CA TRP A 56 -21.95 11.29 5.64
C TRP A 56 -23.28 10.55 5.58
N PHE A 57 -24.40 11.28 5.61
CA PHE A 57 -25.75 10.73 5.51
C PHE A 57 -26.52 11.48 4.42
N CYS A 58 -27.27 10.76 3.58
CA CYS A 58 -28.00 11.37 2.48
C CYS A 58 -29.23 12.19 2.89
N SER A 59 -29.71 12.00 4.13
CA SER A 59 -30.85 12.71 4.69
C SER A 59 -30.80 12.70 6.22
N ASP A 60 -31.54 13.61 6.86
CA ASP A 60 -31.65 13.64 8.32
C ASP A 60 -32.31 12.36 8.88
N ALA A 61 -33.26 11.76 8.15
CA ALA A 61 -33.82 10.45 8.50
C ALA A 61 -32.77 9.32 8.52
N CYS A 62 -31.68 9.44 7.74
CA CYS A 62 -30.57 8.48 7.78
C CYS A 62 -29.61 8.74 8.96
N LYS A 63 -29.58 9.95 9.53
CA LYS A 63 -28.81 10.23 10.75
C LYS A 63 -29.41 9.51 11.95
N ASP A 64 -30.72 9.30 11.98
CA ASP A 64 -31.40 8.53 13.02
C ASP A 64 -31.09 7.01 12.98
N HIS A 65 -30.44 6.53 11.91
CA HIS A 65 -29.95 5.16 11.76
C HIS A 65 -28.49 4.97 12.20
N GLN A 66 -27.86 5.96 12.83
CA GLN A 66 -26.46 5.93 13.28
C GLN A 66 -26.14 4.80 14.29
N ASP A 67 -27.17 4.21 14.91
CA ASP A 67 -27.04 3.26 16.02
C ASP A 67 -27.29 1.78 15.65
N ILE A 68 -27.18 1.40 14.38
CA ILE A 68 -27.40 -0.01 14.01
C ILE A 68 -26.12 -0.81 14.21
N TYR A 69 -26.02 -1.41 15.40
CA TYR A 69 -24.94 -2.29 15.79
C TYR A 69 -24.81 -3.45 14.78
N PRO A 70 -23.70 -3.56 14.04
CA PRO A 70 -23.60 -4.46 12.89
C PRO A 70 -23.42 -5.93 13.28
N TYR A 71 -23.29 -6.20 14.59
CA TYR A 71 -23.02 -7.52 15.11
C TYR A 71 -24.28 -8.12 15.77
N CYS A 72 -24.32 -9.45 15.77
CA CYS A 72 -25.42 -10.26 16.29
C CYS A 72 -26.75 -10.06 15.55
N THR A 73 -27.64 -11.05 15.62
CA THR A 73 -28.98 -10.97 15.03
C THR A 73 -29.88 -9.96 15.74
N CYS A 74 -29.54 -9.54 16.96
CA CYS A 74 -30.30 -8.55 17.71
C CYS A 74 -30.02 -7.11 17.27
N GLN A 75 -28.90 -6.84 16.56
CA GLN A 75 -28.50 -5.51 16.10
C GLN A 75 -28.54 -4.42 17.19
N GLN A 76 -28.27 -4.81 18.43
CA GLN A 76 -28.20 -3.92 19.60
C GLN A 76 -26.82 -4.04 20.22
N ASP A 77 -26.18 -2.91 20.51
CA ASP A 77 -24.95 -2.89 21.29
C ASP A 77 -25.29 -3.15 22.76
N LEU A 78 -24.90 -4.31 23.27
CA LEU A 78 -25.10 -4.68 24.69
C LEU A 78 -23.93 -4.21 25.57
N GLY A 79 -22.99 -3.45 25.02
CA GLY A 79 -21.80 -2.94 25.69
C GLY A 79 -20.60 -3.87 25.58
N ASN A 80 -19.40 -3.32 25.79
CA ASN A 80 -18.11 -4.00 25.63
C ASN A 80 -17.89 -5.20 26.58
N ASP A 81 -18.67 -5.30 27.66
CA ASP A 81 -18.55 -6.35 28.65
C ASP A 81 -19.39 -7.61 28.32
N GLU A 82 -20.22 -7.54 27.28
CA GLU A 82 -21.04 -8.69 26.87
C GLU A 82 -20.23 -9.63 25.94
N PRO A 83 -19.98 -10.88 26.35
CA PRO A 83 -19.12 -11.78 25.60
C PRO A 83 -19.78 -12.28 24.30
N MET A 84 -19.00 -12.26 23.23
CA MET A 84 -19.44 -12.63 21.88
C MET A 84 -18.64 -13.80 21.30
N ILE A 85 -19.25 -14.55 20.39
CA ILE A 85 -18.61 -15.62 19.63
C ILE A 85 -18.71 -15.38 18.12
N GLY A 86 -17.61 -15.61 17.43
CA GLY A 86 -17.51 -15.50 15.98
C GLY A 86 -17.86 -16.80 15.26
N CYS A 87 -18.58 -16.73 14.14
CA CYS A 87 -18.84 -17.90 13.31
C CYS A 87 -17.58 -18.31 12.53
N SER A 88 -17.13 -19.56 12.68
CA SER A 88 -15.93 -20.11 12.03
C SER A 88 -16.05 -20.27 10.51
N ALA A 89 -17.21 -19.97 9.91
CA ALA A 89 -17.32 -19.80 8.46
C ALA A 89 -16.77 -18.45 7.97
N GLY A 90 -16.50 -17.50 8.88
CA GLY A 90 -16.01 -16.15 8.60
C GLY A 90 -16.91 -15.43 7.59
N SER A 91 -16.29 -14.79 6.60
CA SER A 91 -17.00 -14.06 5.53
C SER A 91 -17.85 -14.93 4.57
N ARG A 92 -17.90 -16.26 4.78
CA ARG A 92 -18.81 -17.18 4.08
C ARG A 92 -20.09 -17.46 4.88
N CYS A 93 -20.18 -16.95 6.10
CA CYS A 93 -21.43 -16.90 6.85
C CYS A 93 -22.37 -15.92 6.14
N THR A 94 -23.59 -16.37 5.82
CA THR A 94 -24.64 -15.49 5.29
C THR A 94 -25.42 -14.77 6.39
N GLY A 95 -25.11 -15.06 7.66
CA GLY A 95 -25.57 -14.29 8.81
C GLY A 95 -24.52 -13.28 9.27
N GLN A 96 -24.59 -12.86 10.52
CA GLN A 96 -23.58 -11.99 11.12
C GLN A 96 -22.28 -12.72 11.42
N GLU A 97 -21.19 -11.96 11.54
CA GLU A 97 -19.86 -12.51 11.87
C GLU A 97 -19.72 -12.81 13.36
N TRP A 98 -20.30 -11.99 14.23
CA TRP A 98 -20.23 -12.06 15.69
C TRP A 98 -21.62 -12.14 16.30
N TYR A 99 -21.79 -12.89 17.39
CA TYR A 99 -23.06 -13.08 18.10
C TYR A 99 -22.84 -12.96 19.61
N HIS A 100 -23.71 -12.25 20.33
CA HIS A 100 -23.72 -12.29 21.79
C HIS A 100 -24.06 -13.69 22.26
N LEU A 101 -23.36 -14.18 23.27
CA LEU A 101 -23.61 -15.50 23.85
C LEU A 101 -25.07 -15.62 24.33
N LYS A 102 -25.63 -14.57 24.96
CA LYS A 102 -27.05 -14.53 25.35
C LYS A 102 -28.02 -14.69 24.18
N CYS A 103 -27.76 -14.05 23.04
CA CYS A 103 -28.63 -14.09 21.87
C CYS A 103 -28.66 -15.46 21.17
N ILE A 104 -27.68 -16.30 21.43
CA ILE A 104 -27.62 -17.69 20.94
C ILE A 104 -27.82 -18.71 22.08
N THR A 105 -28.32 -18.27 23.23
CA THR A 105 -28.59 -19.10 24.41
C THR A 105 -27.38 -19.91 24.89
N MET A 106 -26.19 -19.31 24.83
CA MET A 106 -24.94 -19.88 25.33
C MET A 106 -24.43 -19.07 26.53
N THR A 107 -23.63 -19.73 27.37
CA THR A 107 -22.91 -19.10 28.49
C THR A 107 -21.41 -19.26 28.27
N ALA A 108 -20.59 -18.42 28.91
CA ALA A 108 -19.13 -18.44 28.76
C ALA A 108 -18.51 -19.82 29.10
N ASP A 109 -19.10 -20.53 30.06
CA ASP A 109 -18.65 -21.87 30.48
C ASP A 109 -19.02 -22.98 29.47
N SER A 110 -19.90 -22.69 28.51
CA SER A 110 -20.36 -23.62 27.48
C SER A 110 -19.77 -23.36 26.09
N LEU A 111 -18.69 -22.55 26.02
CA LEU A 111 -17.97 -22.28 24.79
C LEU A 111 -17.31 -23.57 24.26
N PRO A 112 -17.56 -23.97 23.00
CA PRO A 112 -16.95 -25.16 22.43
C PRO A 112 -15.45 -24.99 22.30
N GLU A 113 -14.69 -26.01 22.70
CA GLU A 113 -13.27 -26.11 22.38
C GLU A 113 -13.11 -26.36 20.85
N GLY A 114 -13.04 -25.28 20.07
CA GLY A 114 -12.78 -25.32 18.63
C GLY A 114 -13.76 -24.51 17.78
N ASP A 115 -14.01 -24.96 16.54
CA ASP A 115 -14.84 -24.23 15.58
C ASP A 115 -16.33 -24.20 15.97
N TRP A 116 -16.92 -23.00 16.06
CA TRP A 116 -18.36 -22.80 16.23
C TRP A 116 -19.02 -22.28 14.96
N PHE A 117 -20.24 -22.72 14.67
CA PHE A 117 -20.98 -22.32 13.47
C PHE A 117 -22.40 -21.93 13.82
N CYS A 118 -22.83 -20.74 13.40
CA CYS A 118 -24.16 -20.21 13.71
C CYS A 118 -25.30 -21.02 13.04
N LYS A 119 -25.04 -21.72 11.93
CA LYS A 119 -26.02 -22.53 11.19
C LYS A 119 -25.38 -23.80 10.61
N ALA A 120 -26.17 -24.86 10.44
CA ALA A 120 -25.73 -26.12 9.82
C ALA A 120 -25.18 -25.92 8.39
N ALA A 121 -25.68 -24.94 7.64
CA ALA A 121 -25.17 -24.56 6.34
C ALA A 121 -23.72 -24.03 6.40
N CYS A 122 -23.37 -23.27 7.44
CA CYS A 122 -22.01 -22.78 7.66
C CYS A 122 -21.02 -23.92 7.96
N LYS A 123 -21.48 -24.96 8.67
CA LYS A 123 -20.71 -26.20 8.90
C LYS A 123 -20.49 -26.99 7.60
N LYS A 124 -21.47 -27.00 6.68
CA LYS A 124 -21.37 -27.64 5.35
C LYS A 124 -20.48 -26.88 4.37
N ALA A 125 -20.48 -25.54 4.41
CA ALA A 125 -19.64 -24.68 3.57
C ALA A 125 -18.12 -24.88 3.80
N LYS A 126 -17.71 -25.40 4.97
CA LYS A 126 -16.32 -25.81 5.24
C LYS A 126 -15.99 -27.21 4.70
N LYS A 127 -16.98 -28.10 4.53
CA LYS A 127 -16.82 -29.50 4.06
C LYS A 127 -16.99 -29.70 2.54
N GLY A 128 -17.48 -28.70 1.81
CA GLY A 128 -17.79 -28.77 0.37
C GLY A 128 -16.62 -28.69 -0.62
N LYS A 129 -15.49 -29.36 -0.36
CA LYS A 129 -14.53 -29.72 -1.42
C LYS A 129 -14.11 -31.18 -1.23
N PRO A 130 -14.23 -32.06 -2.24
CA PRO A 130 -13.49 -33.32 -2.22
C PRO A 130 -12.00 -32.98 -2.18
N LYS A 131 -11.25 -33.62 -1.28
CA LYS A 131 -9.78 -33.62 -1.30
C LYS A 131 -9.34 -34.12 -2.68
N ARG A 132 -9.06 -33.21 -3.63
CA ARG A 132 -8.23 -33.55 -4.78
C ARG A 132 -6.90 -34.01 -4.18
N LYS A 133 -6.52 -35.26 -4.44
CA LYS A 133 -5.14 -35.72 -4.24
C LYS A 133 -4.25 -34.77 -5.03
N SER A 134 -3.69 -33.78 -4.35
CA SER A 134 -2.60 -32.97 -4.86
C SER A 134 -1.43 -33.92 -5.05
N LYS A 135 -1.14 -34.26 -6.30
CA LYS A 135 0.20 -34.68 -6.69
C LYS A 135 1.15 -33.55 -6.25
N SER A 136 1.96 -33.85 -5.24
CA SER A 136 3.21 -33.18 -4.85
C SER A 136 3.28 -31.67 -5.12
N ALA A 137 2.60 -30.89 -4.28
CA ALA A 137 3.06 -29.54 -3.94
C ALA A 137 3.87 -29.67 -2.64
N SER A 138 5.07 -29.11 -2.67
CA SER A 138 6.13 -29.20 -1.67
C SER A 138 5.65 -29.02 -0.23
N LYS A 139 6.15 -29.87 0.67
CA LYS A 139 6.26 -29.58 2.09
C LYS A 139 7.00 -28.24 2.27
N THR A 140 6.35 -27.25 2.86
CA THR A 140 6.95 -26.07 3.49
C THR A 140 6.20 -25.90 4.81
N GLU A 141 6.81 -26.10 5.98
CA GLU A 141 7.86 -25.32 6.68
C GLU A 141 7.45 -24.96 8.13
N ASN A 142 6.40 -25.58 8.69
CA ASN A 142 6.14 -25.57 10.13
C ASN A 142 6.46 -26.94 10.75
N SER A 143 7.68 -27.43 10.55
CA SER A 143 8.18 -28.52 11.39
C SER A 143 8.65 -27.92 12.72
N PRO A 144 8.47 -28.61 13.86
CA PRO A 144 9.01 -28.19 15.16
C PRO A 144 10.55 -28.06 15.19
N ASN A 145 11.23 -28.40 14.08
CA ASN A 145 12.67 -28.30 13.88
C ASN A 145 13.09 -27.18 12.90
N SER A 146 12.19 -26.30 12.47
CA SER A 146 12.53 -25.21 11.55
C SER A 146 13.55 -24.24 12.17
N ASP A 147 14.51 -23.76 11.37
CA ASP A 147 15.52 -22.79 11.80
C ASP A 147 15.01 -21.36 11.59
N PHE A 148 14.31 -20.84 12.60
CA PHE A 148 13.73 -19.50 12.55
C PHE A 148 14.78 -18.39 12.59
N LYS A 149 15.95 -18.65 13.20
CA LYS A 149 17.08 -17.70 13.22
C LYS A 149 17.64 -17.51 11.81
N CYS A 150 17.92 -18.61 11.11
CA CYS A 150 18.41 -18.58 9.72
C CYS A 150 17.40 -17.96 8.76
N ASN A 151 16.12 -18.31 8.89
CA ASN A 151 15.06 -17.73 8.05
C ASN A 151 14.95 -16.22 8.22
N TYR A 152 15.02 -15.73 9.46
CA TYR A 152 15.02 -14.30 9.75
C TYR A 152 16.26 -13.60 9.19
N SER A 153 17.46 -14.15 9.41
CA SER A 153 18.71 -13.59 8.90
C SER A 153 18.74 -13.53 7.38
N ARG A 154 18.27 -14.58 6.68
CA ARG A 154 18.14 -14.58 5.22
C ARG A 154 17.15 -13.53 4.73
N ALA A 155 16.00 -13.38 5.40
CA ALA A 155 15.02 -12.37 5.02
C ALA A 155 15.56 -10.95 5.18
N ILE A 156 16.24 -10.64 6.28
CA ILE A 156 16.88 -9.34 6.47
C ILE A 156 17.96 -9.09 5.42
N ALA A 157 18.83 -10.07 5.17
CA ALA A 157 19.86 -9.94 4.15
C ALA A 157 19.25 -9.71 2.76
N TRP A 158 18.20 -10.45 2.42
CA TRP A 158 17.46 -10.26 1.17
C TRP A 158 16.85 -8.86 1.07
N VAL A 159 16.15 -8.38 2.11
CA VAL A 159 15.56 -7.03 2.12
C VAL A 159 16.66 -5.96 2.00
N GLY A 160 17.76 -6.10 2.75
CA GLY A 160 18.89 -5.18 2.71
C GLY A 160 19.55 -5.11 1.33
N LEU A 161 19.84 -6.27 0.73
CA LEU A 161 20.38 -6.35 -0.62
C LEU A 161 19.41 -5.78 -1.66
N ASN A 162 18.11 -6.07 -1.52
CA ASN A 162 17.08 -5.52 -2.40
C ASN A 162 17.03 -3.98 -2.35
N LEU A 163 17.14 -3.38 -1.16
CA LEU A 163 17.22 -1.93 -0.99
C LEU A 163 18.50 -1.34 -1.61
N LEU A 164 19.63 -2.05 -1.51
CA LEU A 164 20.88 -1.63 -2.15
C LEU A 164 20.75 -1.66 -3.68
N CYS A 165 20.21 -2.74 -4.27
CA CYS A 165 19.97 -2.81 -5.71
C CYS A 165 19.03 -1.71 -6.20
N ARG A 166 17.98 -1.38 -5.43
CA ARG A 166 17.08 -0.26 -5.73
C ARG A 166 17.80 1.08 -5.74
N ARG A 167 18.65 1.31 -4.74
CA ARG A 167 19.46 2.53 -4.66
C ARG A 167 20.42 2.62 -5.84
N ASP A 168 21.06 1.51 -6.21
CA ASP A 168 22.02 1.49 -7.31
C ASP A 168 21.31 1.73 -8.65
N ALA A 169 20.13 1.16 -8.87
CA ALA A 169 19.30 1.45 -10.05
C ALA A 169 18.98 2.95 -10.18
N VAL A 170 18.66 3.62 -9.07
CA VAL A 170 18.49 5.09 -9.07
C VAL A 170 19.79 5.80 -9.41
N ARG A 171 20.90 5.43 -8.76
CA ARG A 171 22.20 6.09 -8.93
C ARG A 171 22.74 5.97 -10.35
N GLU A 172 22.46 4.87 -11.03
CA GLU A 172 22.84 4.62 -12.43
C GLU A 172 21.76 5.05 -13.43
N ALA A 173 20.64 5.63 -12.98
CA ALA A 173 19.49 6.01 -13.82
C ALA A 173 18.92 4.83 -14.65
N ASP A 174 18.96 3.62 -14.10
CA ASP A 174 18.44 2.41 -14.74
C ASP A 174 16.90 2.31 -14.57
N GLY A 175 16.18 2.90 -15.54
CA GLY A 175 14.73 2.91 -15.58
C GLY A 175 14.08 1.52 -15.66
N GLU A 176 14.72 0.59 -16.36
CA GLU A 176 14.23 -0.79 -16.54
C GLU A 176 14.29 -1.56 -15.21
N ALA A 177 15.42 -1.47 -14.50
CA ALA A 177 15.56 -2.05 -13.17
C ALA A 177 14.58 -1.41 -12.18
N MET A 178 14.43 -0.07 -12.20
CA MET A 178 13.45 0.64 -11.41
C MET A 178 12.02 0.10 -11.65
N LEU A 179 11.60 -0.11 -12.90
CA LEU A 179 10.29 -0.67 -13.22
C LEU A 179 10.10 -2.12 -12.76
N THR A 180 11.16 -2.92 -12.78
CA THR A 180 11.12 -4.26 -12.23
C THR A 180 10.87 -4.21 -10.72
N HIS A 181 11.48 -3.28 -10.00
CA HIS A 181 11.20 -3.04 -8.59
C HIS A 181 9.74 -2.66 -8.34
N TRP A 182 9.13 -1.83 -9.20
CA TRP A 182 7.70 -1.49 -9.12
C TRP A 182 6.77 -2.71 -9.24
N LYS A 183 7.17 -3.79 -9.92
CA LYS A 183 6.40 -5.05 -9.97
C LYS A 183 6.35 -5.73 -8.60
N PHE A 184 7.46 -5.75 -7.88
CA PHE A 184 7.50 -6.24 -6.50
C PHE A 184 6.68 -5.35 -5.56
N ASP A 185 6.80 -4.03 -5.73
CA ASP A 185 6.09 -3.06 -4.89
C ASP A 185 4.57 -3.16 -5.08
N LEU A 186 4.09 -3.46 -6.28
CA LEU A 186 2.67 -3.69 -6.54
C LEU A 186 2.08 -4.80 -5.64
N ILE A 187 2.81 -5.91 -5.48
CA ILE A 187 2.41 -7.04 -4.63
C ILE A 187 2.48 -6.62 -3.15
N HIS A 188 3.52 -5.88 -2.79
CA HIS A 188 3.69 -5.35 -1.44
C HIS A 188 2.53 -4.41 -1.05
N PHE A 189 2.21 -3.41 -1.86
CA PHE A 189 1.12 -2.45 -1.62
C PHE A 189 -0.24 -3.12 -1.54
N PHE A 190 -0.47 -4.17 -2.33
CA PHE A 190 -1.68 -4.96 -2.21
C PHE A 190 -1.75 -5.69 -0.86
N SER A 191 -0.65 -6.33 -0.47
CA SER A 191 -0.59 -7.16 0.75
C SER A 191 -0.65 -6.35 2.04
N THR A 192 -0.18 -5.10 1.99
CA THR A 192 -0.16 -4.15 3.12
C THR A 192 -1.36 -3.20 3.15
N LYS A 193 -2.32 -3.35 2.23
CA LYS A 193 -3.53 -2.51 2.12
C LYS A 193 -3.22 -1.02 1.90
N HIS A 194 -2.32 -0.72 0.97
CA HIS A 194 -2.04 0.65 0.52
C HIS A 194 -2.67 0.93 -0.86
N PRO A 195 -3.98 1.27 -0.92
CA PRO A 195 -4.72 1.35 -2.18
C PRO A 195 -4.21 2.47 -3.10
N LYS A 196 -3.78 3.61 -2.56
CA LYS A 196 -3.24 4.73 -3.34
C LYS A 196 -1.98 4.30 -4.11
N TYR A 197 -1.00 3.73 -3.41
CA TYR A 197 0.24 3.26 -4.03
C TYR A 197 0.01 2.08 -4.96
N LEU A 198 -0.94 1.19 -4.65
CA LEU A 198 -1.36 0.11 -5.55
C LEU A 198 -1.88 0.64 -6.89
N ILE A 199 -2.75 1.66 -6.85
CA ILE A 199 -3.31 2.27 -8.07
C ILE A 199 -2.21 2.98 -8.87
N LEU A 200 -1.32 3.71 -8.21
CA LEU A 200 -0.21 4.39 -8.87
C LEU A 200 0.76 3.39 -9.53
N ALA A 201 1.16 2.34 -8.81
CA ALA A 201 2.01 1.27 -9.34
C ALA A 201 1.35 0.55 -10.52
N HIS A 202 0.05 0.23 -10.43
CA HIS A 202 -0.70 -0.40 -11.52
C HIS A 202 -0.74 0.50 -12.76
N ARG A 203 -1.10 1.77 -12.60
CA ARG A 203 -1.15 2.75 -13.70
C ARG A 203 0.20 2.88 -14.37
N LEU A 204 1.27 2.96 -13.57
CA LEU A 204 2.62 3.08 -14.07
C LEU A 204 3.03 1.89 -14.95
N LEU A 205 2.83 0.68 -14.42
CA LEU A 205 3.20 -0.55 -15.12
C LEU A 205 2.35 -0.72 -16.39
N VAL A 206 1.05 -0.48 -16.34
CA VAL A 206 0.18 -0.54 -17.53
C VAL A 206 0.56 0.52 -18.57
N SER A 207 0.90 1.74 -18.13
CA SER A 207 1.37 2.83 -19.00
C SER A 207 2.60 2.43 -19.81
N VAL A 208 3.59 1.82 -19.17
CA VAL A 208 4.83 1.39 -19.82
C VAL A 208 4.64 0.14 -20.70
N ASN A 209 3.66 -0.71 -20.39
CA ASN A 209 3.42 -1.97 -21.12
C ASN A 209 2.38 -1.86 -22.26
N GLY A 210 2.12 -0.65 -22.77
CA GLY A 210 1.35 -0.45 -24.00
C GLY A 210 0.10 0.43 -23.89
N TRP A 211 -0.17 1.02 -22.72
CA TRP A 211 -1.26 2.00 -22.61
C TRP A 211 -0.88 3.39 -23.13
N LEU A 212 0.41 3.75 -23.11
CA LEU A 212 0.90 5.01 -23.68
C LEU A 212 1.65 4.83 -25.01
N PRO A 213 1.70 5.88 -25.85
CA PRO A 213 2.60 5.94 -27.01
C PRO A 213 4.07 5.78 -26.60
N GLU A 214 4.89 5.26 -27.51
CA GLU A 214 6.30 4.90 -27.25
C GLU A 214 7.14 6.07 -26.70
N LYS A 215 6.88 7.30 -27.17
CA LYS A 215 7.57 8.49 -26.67
C LYS A 215 7.30 8.73 -25.18
N LEU A 216 6.02 8.76 -24.79
CA LEU A 216 5.62 8.98 -23.39
C LEU A 216 6.03 7.81 -22.49
N LYS A 217 6.02 6.60 -23.04
CA LYS A 217 6.60 5.42 -22.38
C LYS A 217 8.06 5.68 -22.05
N ASN A 218 8.89 6.01 -23.05
CA ASN A 218 10.32 6.29 -22.84
C ASN A 218 10.55 7.39 -21.79
N ASP A 219 9.79 8.49 -21.86
CA ASP A 219 9.85 9.55 -20.85
C ASP A 219 9.52 9.00 -19.45
N LEU A 220 8.48 8.18 -19.30
CA LEU A 220 8.14 7.54 -18.02
C LEU A 220 9.16 6.51 -17.52
N ILE A 221 9.95 5.89 -18.40
CA ILE A 221 11.01 4.96 -17.98
C ILE A 221 12.20 5.76 -17.46
N TYR A 222 12.68 6.71 -18.25
CA TYR A 222 14.00 7.33 -18.06
C TYR A 222 13.96 8.70 -17.36
N ASN A 223 12.85 9.45 -17.43
CA ASN A 223 12.68 10.73 -16.74
C ASN A 223 12.18 10.52 -15.30
N ARG A 224 12.98 9.79 -14.50
CA ARG A 224 12.69 9.51 -13.08
C ARG A 224 13.78 9.98 -12.14
N THR A 225 14.93 10.32 -12.68
CA THR A 225 16.10 10.68 -11.91
C THR A 225 16.75 11.91 -12.51
N VAL A 226 17.39 12.70 -11.65
CA VAL A 226 18.08 13.93 -12.04
C VAL A 226 19.53 13.82 -11.62
N ASN A 227 20.45 14.08 -12.55
CA ASN A 227 21.89 14.18 -12.26
C ASN A 227 22.30 15.63 -12.02
N TYR A 228 21.95 16.15 -10.86
CA TYR A 228 22.09 17.57 -10.58
C TYR A 228 23.53 18.04 -10.44
N GLY A 229 24.35 17.29 -9.71
CA GLY A 229 25.77 17.61 -9.53
C GLY A 229 26.69 17.07 -10.63
N GLY A 230 26.13 16.40 -11.63
CA GLY A 230 26.89 15.68 -12.66
C GLY A 230 27.70 14.49 -12.13
N GLY A 231 28.19 13.67 -13.05
CA GLY A 231 29.08 12.53 -12.76
C GLY A 231 28.38 11.18 -12.61
N MET A 232 29.16 10.10 -12.69
CA MET A 232 28.67 8.72 -12.63
C MET A 232 28.15 8.36 -11.23
N GLY A 233 27.05 7.60 -11.17
CA GLY A 233 26.49 7.13 -9.90
C GLY A 233 25.97 8.25 -8.98
N ARG A 234 25.66 9.44 -9.52
CA ARG A 234 25.23 10.63 -8.75
C ARG A 234 23.81 11.08 -9.06
N ASN A 235 23.04 10.24 -9.75
CA ASN A 235 21.62 10.47 -9.98
C ASN A 235 20.83 10.44 -8.66
N LEU A 236 19.85 11.33 -8.54
CA LEU A 236 18.89 11.39 -7.45
C LEU A 236 17.48 11.10 -7.99
N PRO A 237 16.55 10.55 -7.18
CA PRO A 237 15.15 10.49 -7.56
C PRO A 237 14.63 11.89 -7.88
N GLN A 238 13.91 12.05 -8.99
CA GLN A 238 13.40 13.34 -9.41
C GLN A 238 12.40 13.93 -8.40
N ASP A 239 11.58 13.08 -7.77
CA ASP A 239 10.66 13.50 -6.71
C ASP A 239 11.41 14.08 -5.50
N PHE A 240 12.49 13.41 -5.09
CA PHE A 240 13.37 13.89 -4.02
C PHE A 240 14.05 15.22 -4.40
N MET A 241 14.46 15.38 -5.66
CA MET A 241 15.00 16.65 -6.12
C MET A 241 13.94 17.76 -6.07
N ASN A 242 12.72 17.49 -6.53
CA ASN A 242 11.63 18.46 -6.43
C ASN A 242 11.35 18.87 -4.98
N GLU A 243 11.42 17.92 -4.03
CA GLU A 243 11.31 18.23 -2.60
C GLU A 243 12.43 19.17 -2.12
N ILE A 244 13.68 18.89 -2.51
CA ILE A 244 14.82 19.76 -2.19
C ILE A 244 14.62 21.17 -2.75
N LEU A 245 14.26 21.29 -4.04
CA LEU A 245 14.06 22.59 -4.69
C LEU A 245 12.90 23.35 -4.05
N ASN A 246 11.80 22.67 -3.71
CA ASN A 246 10.67 23.28 -3.03
C ASN A 246 11.04 23.77 -1.62
N ARG A 247 11.88 23.03 -0.90
CA ARG A 247 12.38 23.47 0.42
C ARG A 247 13.28 24.69 0.28
N LEU A 248 14.27 24.65 -0.61
CA LEU A 248 15.16 25.79 -0.87
C LEU A 248 14.39 27.04 -1.28
N PHE A 249 13.37 26.88 -2.12
CA PHE A 249 12.48 27.96 -2.51
C PHE A 249 11.79 28.61 -1.31
N LYS A 250 11.25 27.80 -0.39
CA LYS A 250 10.60 28.29 0.83
C LYS A 250 11.60 28.98 1.76
N ASP A 251 12.80 28.44 1.91
CA ASP A 251 13.83 29.03 2.76
C ASP A 251 14.27 30.43 2.25
N ILE A 252 14.44 30.59 0.93
CA ILE A 252 14.77 31.89 0.31
C ILE A 252 13.60 32.87 0.47
N LEU A 253 12.36 32.39 0.31
CA LEU A 253 11.17 33.20 0.52
C LEU A 253 11.05 33.68 1.97
N ASP A 254 11.36 32.84 2.94
CA ASP A 254 11.36 33.19 4.36
C ASP A 254 12.47 34.19 4.69
N ALA A 255 13.65 34.02 4.09
CA ALA A 255 14.76 34.99 4.20
C ALA A 255 14.39 36.38 3.65
N ALA A 256 13.45 36.45 2.69
CA ALA A 256 12.91 37.72 2.17
C ALA A 256 11.95 38.44 3.16
N LYS A 257 11.74 37.89 4.36
CA LYS A 257 10.99 38.48 5.49
C LYS A 257 9.63 39.06 5.10
N GLY A 258 8.85 38.32 4.30
CA GLY A 258 7.43 38.61 4.07
C GLY A 258 7.10 39.58 2.95
N ARG A 259 8.05 40.00 2.11
CA ARG A 259 7.74 40.78 0.88
C ARG A 259 7.41 39.86 -0.29
N TYR A 260 6.28 39.16 -0.20
CA TYR A 260 5.76 38.25 -1.23
C TYR A 260 5.12 39.01 -2.41
N THR A 261 5.91 39.77 -3.15
CA THR A 261 5.47 40.31 -4.43
C THR A 261 5.67 39.26 -5.54
N LYS A 262 4.91 39.37 -6.64
CA LYS A 262 5.10 38.50 -7.82
C LYS A 262 6.55 38.51 -8.32
N THR A 263 7.19 39.68 -8.26
CA THR A 263 8.59 39.86 -8.66
C THR A 263 9.57 39.18 -7.70
N THR A 264 9.35 39.25 -6.38
CA THR A 264 10.18 38.54 -5.40
C THR A 264 10.02 37.03 -5.57
N ILE A 265 8.78 36.53 -5.68
CA ILE A 265 8.49 35.10 -5.88
C ILE A 265 9.16 34.58 -7.16
N GLN A 266 9.05 35.33 -8.26
CA GLN A 266 9.70 34.97 -9.52
C GLN A 266 11.23 34.94 -9.41
N ARG A 267 11.83 35.92 -8.72
CA ARG A 267 13.28 35.95 -8.47
C ARG A 267 13.73 34.78 -7.60
N CYS A 268 13.00 34.46 -6.53
CA CYS A 268 13.29 33.31 -5.69
C CYS A 268 13.23 32.01 -6.50
N GLY A 269 12.22 31.85 -7.35
CA GLY A 269 12.11 30.68 -8.23
C GLY A 269 13.25 30.57 -9.26
N GLN A 270 13.80 31.69 -9.72
CA GLN A 270 14.94 31.72 -10.65
C GLN A 270 16.28 31.42 -9.96
N ILE A 271 16.41 31.76 -8.68
CA ILE A 271 17.64 31.55 -7.90
C ILE A 271 17.73 30.11 -7.37
N VAL A 272 16.59 29.45 -7.14
CA VAL A 272 16.54 28.05 -6.68
C VAL A 272 17.19 27.11 -7.70
N GLY A 273 18.06 26.22 -7.20
CA GLY A 273 18.76 25.22 -8.01
C GLY A 273 20.21 25.60 -8.31
N PRO A 274 20.76 25.19 -9.47
CA PRO A 274 22.20 25.25 -9.71
C PRO A 274 22.77 26.66 -9.71
N LEU A 275 21.95 27.67 -10.05
CA LEU A 275 22.36 29.07 -10.07
C LEU A 275 22.57 29.61 -8.66
N GLY A 276 21.66 29.33 -7.73
CA GLY A 276 21.79 29.68 -6.31
C GLY A 276 22.98 28.97 -5.67
N GLU A 277 23.15 27.67 -5.94
CA GLU A 277 24.30 26.93 -5.44
C GLU A 277 25.64 27.40 -6.01
N ALA A 278 25.68 27.81 -7.28
CA ALA A 278 26.88 28.40 -7.87
C ALA A 278 27.22 29.76 -7.21
N LEU A 279 26.20 30.57 -6.90
CA LEU A 279 26.37 31.83 -6.17
C LEU A 279 26.85 31.59 -4.73
N ASP A 280 26.25 30.62 -4.03
CA ASP A 280 26.64 30.23 -2.68
C ASP A 280 28.06 29.64 -2.66
N SER A 281 28.43 28.82 -3.64
CA SER A 281 29.78 28.25 -3.77
C SER A 281 30.84 29.33 -4.00
N VAL A 282 30.55 30.33 -4.84
CA VAL A 282 31.42 31.49 -5.03
C VAL A 282 31.52 32.31 -3.75
N PHE A 283 30.42 32.50 -3.04
CA PHE A 283 30.41 33.22 -1.75
C PHE A 283 31.19 32.47 -0.67
N ASP A 284 30.95 31.17 -0.50
CA ASP A 284 31.64 30.30 0.45
C ASP A 284 33.16 30.29 0.19
N SER A 285 33.58 30.10 -1.07
CA SER A 285 35.00 30.03 -1.43
C SER A 285 35.72 31.39 -1.34
N GLN A 286 35.05 32.49 -1.70
CA GLN A 286 35.69 33.81 -1.72
C GLN A 286 35.64 34.52 -0.36
N ILE A 287 34.65 34.22 0.48
CA ILE A 287 34.39 34.94 1.73
C ILE A 287 34.53 34.03 2.95
N ILE A 288 33.86 32.87 2.98
CA ILE A 288 33.85 32.01 4.18
C ILE A 288 35.16 31.25 4.36
N GLU A 289 35.71 30.66 3.30
CA GLU A 289 36.97 29.89 3.39
C GLU A 289 38.20 30.75 3.70
N LYS A 290 38.14 32.05 3.41
CA LYS A 290 39.18 33.02 3.83
C LYS A 290 39.10 33.39 5.31
N GLU A 291 37.90 33.36 5.90
CA GLU A 291 37.64 33.88 7.25
C GLU A 291 37.40 32.78 8.30
N LEU A 292 37.04 31.54 7.91
CA LEU A 292 36.67 30.47 8.84
C LEU A 292 37.29 29.11 8.50
N TYR A 293 37.96 28.51 9.49
CA TYR A 293 38.59 27.20 9.40
C TYR A 293 37.55 26.07 9.54
N ARG A 294 37.28 25.29 8.48
CA ARG A 294 36.44 24.08 8.58
C ARG A 294 37.26 22.88 9.08
N HIS A 295 36.75 22.17 10.09
CA HIS A 295 37.31 20.89 10.53
C HIS A 295 37.18 19.83 9.42
N ARG A 296 38.29 19.19 9.03
CA ARG A 296 38.29 17.99 8.17
C ARG A 296 37.43 16.91 8.81
N ARG A 297 36.44 16.39 8.07
CA ARG A 297 35.77 15.13 8.44
C ARG A 297 36.84 14.06 8.61
N ARG A 298 36.85 13.41 9.77
CA ARG A 298 37.69 12.23 10.02
C ARG A 298 37.31 11.15 9.02
N GLU A 299 38.32 10.51 8.47
CA GLU A 299 38.18 9.34 7.62
C GLU A 299 37.37 8.27 8.39
N SER A 300 36.22 7.88 7.84
CA SER A 300 35.35 6.93 8.51
C SER A 300 36.08 5.59 8.59
N ASN A 301 36.18 5.04 9.80
CA ASN A 301 36.82 3.76 10.11
C ASN A 301 35.95 2.58 9.62
N ARG A 302 35.62 2.58 8.33
CA ARG A 302 34.71 1.63 7.67
C ARG A 302 35.20 0.20 7.85
N ASP A 303 36.50 -0.02 7.69
CA ASP A 303 37.09 -1.35 7.72
C ASP A 303 36.95 -2.01 9.10
N LYS A 304 37.20 -1.27 10.19
CA LYS A 304 36.99 -1.81 11.55
C LYS A 304 35.51 -2.07 11.88
N ASN A 305 34.58 -1.33 11.28
CA ASN A 305 33.15 -1.60 11.44
C ASN A 305 32.72 -2.86 10.65
N VAL A 306 33.26 -3.05 9.46
CA VAL A 306 33.04 -4.26 8.65
C VAL A 306 33.63 -5.48 9.35
N GLU A 307 34.85 -5.37 9.87
CA GLU A 307 35.50 -6.43 10.65
C GLU A 307 34.66 -6.85 11.85
N ARG A 308 34.22 -5.89 12.69
CA ARG A 308 33.32 -6.16 13.82
C ARG A 308 32.02 -6.84 13.39
N MET A 309 31.45 -6.42 12.27
CA MET A 309 30.23 -7.02 11.73
C MET A 309 30.48 -8.47 11.32
N ILE A 310 31.56 -8.77 10.59
CA ILE A 310 31.91 -10.13 10.17
C ILE A 310 32.12 -11.02 11.39
N THR A 311 32.92 -10.59 12.36
CA THR A 311 33.16 -11.35 13.61
C THR A 311 31.86 -11.66 14.33
N PHE A 312 30.92 -10.71 14.38
CA PHE A 312 29.60 -10.92 14.99
C PHE A 312 28.74 -11.92 14.19
N LEU A 313 28.72 -11.83 12.86
CA LEU A 313 27.90 -12.69 12.00
C LEU A 313 28.43 -14.14 11.94
N GLU A 314 29.74 -14.32 11.90
CA GLU A 314 30.40 -15.63 11.89
C GLU A 314 30.22 -16.38 13.21
N GLY A 315 30.28 -15.69 14.35
CA GLY A 315 30.13 -16.31 15.66
C GLY A 315 28.75 -16.93 15.94
N ASP A 316 27.75 -16.60 15.12
CA ASP A 316 26.35 -16.94 15.35
C ASP A 316 25.75 -17.88 14.28
N ASP A 317 26.55 -18.30 13.29
CA ASP A 317 26.19 -19.20 12.18
C ASP A 317 24.86 -18.84 11.51
N LEU A 318 24.62 -17.54 11.29
CA LEU A 318 23.30 -17.01 10.93
C LEU A 318 22.78 -17.48 9.57
N PHE A 319 23.65 -17.88 8.66
CA PHE A 319 23.28 -18.30 7.30
C PHE A 319 23.35 -19.82 7.07
N SER A 320 23.88 -20.55 8.04
CA SER A 320 23.88 -22.01 8.09
C SER A 320 22.51 -22.53 8.54
N THR A 321 22.07 -23.68 8.04
CA THR A 321 20.79 -24.28 8.46
C THR A 321 21.02 -25.19 9.67
N ILE A 322 20.54 -24.80 10.85
CA ILE A 322 20.67 -25.52 12.13
C ILE A 322 19.28 -25.66 12.76
N ASN A 323 18.83 -26.90 12.96
CA ASN A 323 17.47 -27.19 13.40
C ASN A 323 17.13 -26.56 14.78
N GLY A 324 15.91 -26.03 14.90
CA GLY A 324 15.31 -25.62 16.18
C GLY A 324 15.80 -24.28 16.75
N ARG A 325 16.65 -23.54 16.05
CA ARG A 325 17.08 -22.20 16.50
C ARG A 325 15.95 -21.19 16.37
N HIS A 326 15.82 -20.35 17.38
CA HIS A 326 14.85 -19.25 17.42
C HIS A 326 15.45 -18.07 18.19
N HIS A 327 14.99 -16.86 17.88
CA HIS A 327 15.33 -15.68 18.67
C HIS A 327 14.49 -15.67 19.95
N ARG A 328 15.07 -15.24 21.07
CA ARG A 328 14.35 -15.18 22.36
C ARG A 328 13.37 -14.01 22.44
N ALA A 329 13.62 -12.94 21.68
CA ALA A 329 12.93 -11.66 21.83
C ALA A 329 11.68 -11.52 20.95
N PHE A 330 11.46 -12.43 19.99
CA PHE A 330 10.33 -12.35 19.07
C PHE A 330 9.92 -13.72 18.55
N ASP A 331 8.68 -13.80 18.05
CA ASP A 331 8.06 -15.02 17.59
C ASP A 331 8.81 -15.69 16.42
N PRO A 332 8.63 -17.02 16.24
CA PRO A 332 9.14 -17.74 15.09
C PRO A 332 8.83 -17.04 13.75
N PHE A 333 9.87 -16.58 13.06
CA PHE A 333 9.73 -15.85 11.81
C PHE A 333 9.72 -16.80 10.61
N VAL A 334 8.72 -16.64 9.74
CA VAL A 334 8.62 -17.33 8.45
C VAL A 334 8.63 -16.29 7.35
N HIS A 335 9.63 -16.38 6.47
CA HIS A 335 9.70 -15.52 5.28
C HIS A 335 8.67 -16.00 4.26
N ASN A 336 7.77 -15.12 3.83
CA ASN A 336 6.81 -15.43 2.78
C ASN A 336 6.60 -14.22 1.87
N GLU A 337 7.05 -14.35 0.63
CA GLU A 337 6.91 -13.31 -0.41
C GLU A 337 5.59 -13.40 -1.17
N ASN A 338 4.80 -14.46 -0.93
CA ASN A 338 3.51 -14.58 -1.60
C ASN A 338 2.54 -13.51 -1.09
N PRO A 339 1.71 -12.93 -1.98
CA PRO A 339 0.69 -11.99 -1.56
C PRO A 339 -0.22 -12.64 -0.52
N LYS A 340 -0.56 -11.89 0.55
CA LYS A 340 -1.41 -12.40 1.64
C LYS A 340 -2.80 -12.88 1.14
N PHE A 341 -3.26 -12.36 0.00
CA PHE A 341 -4.57 -12.69 -0.60
C PHE A 341 -4.45 -12.93 -2.12
N PRO A 342 -3.79 -14.00 -2.58
CA PRO A 342 -3.49 -14.18 -4.00
C PRO A 342 -4.77 -14.25 -4.86
N GLY A 343 -5.83 -14.87 -4.33
CA GLY A 343 -7.12 -14.97 -5.02
C GLY A 343 -7.86 -13.64 -5.20
N LYS A 344 -7.54 -12.62 -4.40
CA LYS A 344 -8.14 -11.27 -4.52
C LYS A 344 -7.29 -10.33 -5.38
N PHE A 345 -6.01 -10.64 -5.59
CA PHE A 345 -5.09 -9.81 -6.36
C PHE A 345 -5.50 -9.72 -7.82
N GLN A 346 -5.71 -10.87 -8.48
CA GLN A 346 -6.06 -10.91 -9.90
C GLN A 346 -7.40 -10.20 -10.23
N PRO A 347 -8.51 -10.44 -9.49
CA PRO A 347 -9.74 -9.67 -9.68
C PRO A 347 -9.52 -8.16 -9.53
N LYS A 348 -8.71 -7.75 -8.54
CA LYS A 348 -8.42 -6.33 -8.32
C LYS A 348 -7.65 -5.72 -9.49
N MET A 349 -6.62 -6.41 -10.00
CA MET A 349 -5.88 -5.93 -11.18
C MET A 349 -6.78 -5.83 -12.42
N LYS A 350 -7.66 -6.81 -12.64
CA LYS A 350 -8.66 -6.75 -13.73
C LYS A 350 -9.61 -5.56 -13.58
N GLN A 351 -10.09 -5.29 -12.36
CA GLN A 351 -10.94 -4.13 -12.07
C GLN A 351 -10.23 -2.82 -12.41
N LEU A 352 -8.97 -2.67 -11.99
CA LEU A 352 -8.18 -1.45 -12.26
C LEU A 352 -7.92 -1.27 -13.77
N SER A 353 -7.60 -2.35 -14.49
CA SER A 353 -7.41 -2.28 -15.95
C SER A 353 -8.70 -1.88 -16.68
N LYS A 354 -9.85 -2.51 -16.34
CA LYS A 354 -11.15 -2.13 -16.91
C LYS A 354 -11.47 -0.64 -16.71
N ARG A 355 -11.17 -0.09 -15.53
CA ARG A 355 -11.36 1.34 -15.22
C ARG A 355 -10.47 2.24 -16.09
N LEU A 356 -9.22 1.84 -16.34
CA LEU A 356 -8.33 2.58 -17.24
C LEU A 356 -8.80 2.53 -18.69
N ASP A 357 -9.28 1.38 -19.16
CA ASP A 357 -9.81 1.24 -20.52
C ASP A 357 -11.07 2.08 -20.73
N LYS A 358 -11.96 2.19 -19.72
CA LYS A 358 -13.14 3.08 -19.77
C LYS A 358 -12.70 4.54 -19.99
N ARG A 359 -11.68 5.01 -19.25
CA ARG A 359 -11.13 6.36 -19.39
C ARG A 359 -10.54 6.64 -20.78
N ARG A 360 -9.87 5.65 -21.37
CA ARG A 360 -9.30 5.80 -22.71
C ARG A 360 -10.37 6.04 -23.78
N ARG A 361 -11.51 5.34 -23.71
CA ARG A 361 -12.60 5.50 -24.69
C ARG A 361 -13.21 6.90 -24.65
N VAL A 362 -13.48 7.39 -23.44
CA VAL A 362 -14.03 8.75 -23.24
C VAL A 362 -13.11 9.84 -23.82
N ILE A 363 -11.78 9.66 -23.76
CA ILE A 363 -10.81 10.64 -24.28
C ILE A 363 -10.67 10.58 -25.81
N VAL A 364 -10.94 9.43 -26.43
CA VAL A 364 -10.85 9.27 -27.90
C VAL A 364 -12.14 9.74 -28.58
N ASP A 365 -13.27 9.63 -27.88
CA ASP A 365 -14.59 10.01 -28.39
C ASP A 365 -14.98 11.49 -28.08
N ALA A 366 -14.07 12.25 -27.47
CA ALA A 366 -14.17 13.69 -27.18
C ALA A 366 -13.15 14.48 -28.01
#